data_AF-A0A8J5KHZ7-F1
#
_entry.id   AF-A0A8J5KHZ7-F1
#
_cell.length_a   1.000
_cell.length_b   1.000
_cell.length_c   1.000
_cell.angle_alpha   90.00
_cell.angle_beta   90.00
_cell.angle_gamma   90.00
#
_symmetry.space_group_name_H-M   'P 1'
#
loop_
_entity.id
_entity.type
_entity.pdbx_description
1 polymer ?
#
loop_
_entity_poly.entity_id
_entity_poly.type
_entity_poly.pdbx_seq_one_letter_code
_entity_poly.pdbx_strand_id
1 'polypeptide(L)'
;MPPTSVMTRLILIMVWRKLIRNPNTYSSLIGIIWALVCFRWKFQMPAIILHSISILSDAGLGMAMFSLGLFMALQPRIIACGNTKAAFAMAVRFLVGPAVMAAASLTIGLQGTLLHVAIVQAALPQGIVPFVFAKEYNVHPDILSTAVIFGMLIALPITLVYYIALGI
;
A
#
# COMPACT_ATOMS: atom_id res chain seq x y z
N MET A 1 -18.30 32.08 -12.12
CA MET A 1 -17.85 30.76 -11.63
C MET A 1 -19.05 29.83 -11.67
N PRO A 2 -18.96 28.60 -12.24
CA PRO A 2 -20.11 27.70 -12.29
C PRO A 2 -20.54 27.28 -10.87
N PRO A 3 -21.81 26.87 -10.67
CA PRO A 3 -22.32 26.45 -9.37
C PRO A 3 -21.48 25.29 -8.81
N THR A 4 -21.22 25.29 -7.50
CA THR A 4 -20.42 24.26 -6.81
C THR A 4 -20.96 22.84 -7.04
N SER A 5 -22.28 22.67 -7.15
CA SER A 5 -22.94 21.40 -7.46
C SER A 5 -22.64 20.86 -8.87
N VAL A 6 -22.44 21.75 -9.85
CA VAL A 6 -22.09 21.37 -11.23
C VAL A 6 -20.62 20.98 -11.29
N MET A 7 -19.76 21.72 -10.58
CA MET A 7 -18.32 21.44 -10.53
C MET A 7 -18.02 20.11 -9.83
N THR A 8 -18.66 19.82 -8.69
CA THR A 8 -18.50 18.53 -8.00
C THR A 8 -19.01 17.37 -8.85
N ARG A 9 -20.15 17.53 -9.54
CA ARG A 9 -20.69 16.50 -10.43
C ARG A 9 -19.80 16.24 -11.65
N LEU A 10 -19.20 17.28 -12.23
CA LEU A 10 -18.21 17.12 -13.31
C LEU A 10 -16.96 16.40 -12.83
N ILE A 11 -16.41 16.78 -11.68
CA ILE A 11 -15.26 16.11 -11.07
C ILE A 11 -15.58 14.64 -10.83
N LEU A 12 -16.75 14.34 -10.27
CA LEU A 12 -17.17 12.96 -9.99
C LEU A 12 -17.25 12.12 -11.27
N ILE A 13 -17.84 12.67 -12.35
CA ILE A 13 -17.94 11.98 -13.65
C ILE A 13 -16.56 11.79 -14.27
N MET A 14 -15.67 12.78 -14.20
CA MET A 14 -14.31 12.67 -14.71
C MET A 14 -13.49 11.63 -13.94
N VAL A 15 -13.56 11.64 -12.61
CA VAL A 15 -12.86 10.68 -11.74
C VAL A 15 -13.39 9.27 -11.99
N TRP A 16 -14.70 9.08 -12.04
CA TRP A 16 -15.32 7.78 -12.31
C TRP A 16 -14.89 7.21 -13.68
N ARG A 17 -14.90 8.04 -14.72
CA ARG A 17 -14.46 7.63 -16.06
C ARG A 17 -12.97 7.28 -16.10
N LYS A 18 -12.13 8.04 -15.37
CA LYS A 18 -10.69 7.72 -15.23
C LYS A 18 -10.46 6.44 -14.42
N LEU A 19 -11.27 6.19 -13.39
CA LEU A 19 -11.14 5.04 -12.50
C LEU A 19 -11.49 3.72 -13.22
N ILE A 20 -12.59 3.69 -13.99
CA ILE A 20 -13.00 2.51 -14.76
C ILE A 20 -12.01 2.17 -15.87
N ARG A 21 -11.38 3.19 -16.47
CA ARG A 21 -10.35 3.00 -17.49
C ARG A 21 -8.98 2.63 -16.92
N ASN A 22 -8.81 2.66 -15.59
CA ASN A 22 -7.54 2.33 -14.97
C ASN A 22 -7.34 0.81 -14.94
N PRO A 23 -6.24 0.30 -15.53
CA PRO A 23 -6.02 -1.13 -15.63
C PRO A 23 -5.91 -1.85 -14.30
N ASN A 24 -5.34 -1.18 -13.29
CA ASN A 24 -5.16 -1.75 -11.96
C ASN A 24 -6.50 -1.93 -11.24
N THR A 25 -7.46 -1.03 -11.49
CA THR A 25 -8.79 -1.10 -10.88
C THR A 25 -9.58 -2.29 -11.42
N TYR A 26 -9.67 -2.44 -12.75
CA TYR A 26 -10.42 -3.57 -13.30
C TYR A 26 -9.74 -4.91 -12.95
N SER A 27 -8.40 -4.96 -12.97
CA SER A 27 -7.65 -6.18 -12.65
C SER A 27 -7.92 -6.64 -11.21
N SER A 28 -7.89 -5.70 -10.25
CA SER A 28 -8.17 -5.99 -8.84
C SER A 28 -9.62 -6.45 -8.63
N LEU A 29 -10.58 -5.80 -9.29
CA LEU A 29 -11.99 -6.18 -9.21
C LEU A 29 -12.24 -7.58 -9.78
N ILE A 30 -11.69 -7.89 -10.96
CA ILE A 30 -11.78 -9.22 -11.57
C ILE A 30 -11.15 -10.26 -10.66
N GLY A 31 -9.98 -9.97 -10.08
CA GLY A 31 -9.31 -10.86 -9.13
C GLY A 31 -10.17 -11.18 -7.90
N ILE A 32 -10.80 -10.18 -7.29
CA ILE A 32 -11.69 -10.36 -6.15
C ILE A 32 -12.94 -11.15 -6.54
N ILE A 33 -13.59 -10.81 -7.66
CA ILE A 33 -14.78 -11.51 -8.14
C ILE A 33 -14.44 -12.99 -8.39
N TRP A 34 -13.32 -13.26 -9.06
CA TRP A 34 -12.86 -14.61 -9.34
C TRP A 34 -12.55 -15.39 -8.04
N ALA A 35 -11.87 -14.77 -7.07
CA ALA A 35 -11.58 -15.38 -5.77
C ALA A 35 -12.87 -15.75 -5.01
N LEU A 36 -13.89 -14.88 -5.03
CA LEU A 36 -15.19 -15.14 -4.41
C LEU A 36 -15.96 -16.27 -5.11
N VAL A 37 -15.91 -16.33 -6.44
CA VAL A 37 -16.52 -17.40 -7.26
C VAL A 37 -15.84 -18.74 -6.95
N CYS A 38 -14.50 -18.77 -6.94
CA CYS A 38 -13.72 -19.96 -6.57
C CYS A 38 -14.02 -20.43 -5.15
N PHE A 39 -14.15 -19.52 -4.18
CA PHE A 39 -14.51 -19.86 -2.80
C PHE A 39 -15.92 -20.44 -2.70
N ARG A 40 -16.89 -19.86 -3.44
CA ARG A 40 -18.29 -20.32 -3.42
C ARG A 40 -18.49 -21.68 -4.10
N TRP A 41 -17.90 -21.88 -5.27
CA TRP A 41 -18.04 -23.13 -6.03
C TRP A 41 -16.96 -24.17 -5.72
N LYS A 42 -16.05 -23.90 -4.77
CA LYS A 42 -14.86 -24.71 -4.45
C LYS A 42 -14.05 -25.10 -5.70
N PHE A 43 -14.05 -24.22 -6.69
CA PHE A 43 -13.35 -24.45 -7.95
C PHE A 43 -11.88 -24.06 -7.78
N GLN A 44 -10.98 -25.02 -7.97
CA GLN A 44 -9.55 -24.75 -7.96
C GLN A 44 -9.09 -24.31 -9.35
N MET A 45 -8.40 -23.17 -9.39
CA MET A 45 -7.83 -22.65 -10.62
C MET A 45 -6.76 -23.63 -11.15
N PRO A 46 -6.71 -23.91 -12.47
CA PRO A 46 -5.70 -24.80 -13.03
C PRO A 46 -4.28 -24.33 -12.65
N ALA A 47 -3.43 -25.27 -12.24
CA ALA A 47 -2.08 -24.96 -11.75
C ALA A 47 -1.26 -24.12 -12.75
N ILE A 48 -1.44 -24.36 -14.06
CA ILE A 48 -0.75 -23.63 -15.13
C ILE A 48 -1.09 -22.14 -15.09
N ILE A 49 -2.37 -21.79 -14.91
CA ILE A 49 -2.79 -20.39 -14.91
C ILE A 49 -2.35 -19.73 -13.60
N LEU A 50 -2.49 -20.43 -12.47
CA LEU A 50 -2.08 -19.90 -11.17
C LEU A 50 -0.58 -19.62 -11.12
N HIS A 51 0.25 -20.56 -11.58
CA HIS A 51 1.69 -20.39 -11.63
C HIS A 51 2.12 -19.31 -12.64
N SER A 52 1.44 -19.20 -13.78
CA SER A 52 1.72 -18.12 -14.73
C SER A 52 1.48 -16.74 -14.12
N ILE A 53 0.35 -16.57 -13.40
CA ILE A 53 0.04 -15.32 -12.72
C ILE A 53 1.01 -15.06 -11.57
N SER A 54 1.38 -16.08 -10.78
CA SER A 54 2.31 -15.90 -9.66
C SER A 54 3.70 -15.50 -10.16
N ILE A 55 4.25 -16.16 -11.18
CA ILE A 55 5.54 -15.79 -11.77
C ILE A 55 5.52 -14.36 -12.29
N LEU A 56 4.45 -13.95 -12.99
CA LEU A 56 4.32 -12.59 -13.50
C LEU A 56 4.21 -11.56 -12.36
N SER A 57 3.48 -11.89 -11.29
CA SER A 57 3.33 -11.03 -10.11
C SER A 57 4.67 -10.86 -9.38
N ASP A 58 5.40 -11.95 -9.15
CA ASP A 58 6.68 -11.94 -8.44
C ASP A 58 7.75 -11.18 -9.24
N ALA A 59 7.78 -11.37 -10.55
CA ALA A 59 8.63 -10.60 -11.45
C ALA A 59 8.25 -9.10 -11.44
N GLY A 60 6.95 -8.77 -11.45
CA GLY A 60 6.45 -7.40 -11.39
C GLY A 60 6.83 -6.69 -10.09
N LEU A 61 6.67 -7.37 -8.95
CA LEU A 61 7.11 -6.87 -7.64
C LEU A 61 8.61 -6.64 -7.61
N GLY A 62 9.41 -7.59 -8.12
CA GLY A 62 10.87 -7.46 -8.22
C GLY A 62 11.32 -6.27 -9.07
N MET A 63 10.71 -6.08 -10.25
CA MET A 63 10.96 -4.92 -11.12
C MET A 63 10.59 -3.59 -10.43
N ALA A 64 9.49 -3.56 -9.67
CA ALA A 64 9.09 -2.38 -8.92
C ALA A 64 10.08 -2.06 -7.77
N MET A 65 10.54 -3.08 -7.03
CA MET A 65 11.58 -2.92 -6.00
C MET A 65 12.87 -2.36 -6.60
N PHE A 66 13.30 -2.91 -7.74
CA PHE A 66 14.52 -2.49 -8.43
C PHE A 66 14.41 -1.06 -8.96
N SER A 67 13.28 -0.72 -9.59
CA SER A 67 12.98 0.64 -10.09
C SER A 67 13.00 1.68 -8.97
N LEU A 68 12.53 1.31 -7.78
CA LEU A 68 12.59 2.15 -6.59
C LEU A 68 14.05 2.37 -6.12
N GLY A 69 14.87 1.32 -6.13
CA GLY A 69 16.31 1.43 -5.83
C GLY A 69 17.06 2.32 -6.82
N LEU A 70 16.82 2.12 -8.12
CA LEU A 70 17.39 2.95 -9.20
C LEU A 70 16.96 4.42 -9.06
N PHE A 71 15.68 4.67 -8.75
CA PHE A 71 15.17 6.03 -8.57
C PHE A 71 15.87 6.75 -7.41
N MET A 72 16.17 6.06 -6.30
CA MET A 72 16.94 6.63 -5.21
C MET A 72 18.40 6.88 -5.60
N ALA A 73 19.05 5.94 -6.28
CA ALA A 73 20.44 6.10 -6.72
C ALA A 73 20.65 7.29 -7.67
N LEU A 74 19.61 7.62 -8.46
CA LEU A 74 19.61 8.76 -9.36
C LEU A 74 19.30 10.10 -8.67
N GLN A 75 18.83 10.10 -7.41
CA GLN A 75 18.52 11.33 -6.70
C GLN A 75 19.79 11.95 -6.11
N PRO A 76 20.00 13.28 -6.25
CA PRO A 76 21.21 13.96 -5.77
C PRO A 76 21.30 14.05 -4.24
N ARG A 77 20.23 13.70 -3.52
CA ARG A 77 20.18 13.65 -2.05
C ARG A 77 19.45 12.39 -1.61
N ILE A 78 20.02 11.70 -0.60
CA ILE A 78 19.43 10.50 0.03
C ILE A 78 18.05 10.81 0.65
N ILE A 79 17.81 12.07 1.06
CA ILE A 79 16.52 12.56 1.54
C ILE A 79 16.12 13.76 0.68
N ALA A 80 15.47 13.50 -0.46
CA ALA A 80 15.13 14.55 -1.43
C ALA A 80 14.01 15.50 -0.96
N CYS A 81 13.16 15.10 -0.01
CA CYS A 81 12.07 15.93 0.51
C CYS A 81 12.45 16.83 1.70
N GLY A 82 13.64 16.62 2.29
CA GLY A 82 14.07 17.26 3.55
C GLY A 82 13.66 16.46 4.80
N ASN A 83 14.50 16.54 5.84
CA ASN A 83 14.44 15.67 7.02
C ASN A 83 13.14 15.81 7.83
N THR A 84 12.57 17.02 7.92
CA THR A 84 11.37 17.29 8.71
C THR A 84 10.12 16.64 8.12
N LYS A 85 9.94 16.71 6.79
CA LYS A 85 8.80 16.10 6.09
C LYS A 85 8.89 14.58 6.09
N ALA A 86 10.10 14.03 5.91
CA ALA A 86 10.35 12.60 5.99
C ALA A 86 10.10 12.07 7.41
N ALA A 87 10.62 12.73 8.45
CA ALA A 87 10.40 12.34 9.84
C ALA A 87 8.91 12.40 10.23
N PHE A 88 8.19 13.42 9.78
CA PHE A 88 6.75 13.51 10.02
C PHE A 88 5.97 12.38 9.34
N ALA A 89 6.25 12.08 8.07
CA ALA A 89 5.60 10.99 7.35
C ALA A 89 5.84 9.63 8.04
N MET A 90 7.07 9.41 8.52
CA MET A 90 7.45 8.20 9.25
C MET A 90 6.77 8.10 10.61
N ALA A 91 6.70 9.19 11.37
CA ALA A 91 6.00 9.23 12.65
C ALA A 91 4.51 8.92 12.47
N VAL A 92 3.86 9.51 11.48
CA VAL A 92 2.45 9.20 11.16
C VAL A 92 2.31 7.73 10.77
N ARG A 93 3.21 7.17 9.96
CA ARG A 93 3.11 5.78 9.52
C ARG A 93 3.22 4.77 10.67
N PHE A 94 4.21 4.93 11.55
CA PHE A 94 4.54 3.94 12.59
C PHE A 94 3.85 4.17 13.93
N LEU A 95 3.35 5.38 14.21
CA LEU A 95 2.60 5.68 15.43
C LEU A 95 1.10 5.75 15.15
N VAL A 96 0.69 6.63 14.23
CA VAL A 96 -0.74 6.87 13.97
C VAL A 96 -1.37 5.67 13.28
N GLY A 97 -0.67 5.04 12.32
CA GLY A 97 -1.17 3.84 11.63
C GLY A 97 -1.56 2.70 12.59
N PRO A 98 -0.63 2.19 13.42
CA PRO A 98 -0.94 1.18 14.43
C PRO A 98 -1.95 1.64 15.48
N ALA A 99 -1.90 2.90 15.93
CA ALA A 99 -2.85 3.42 16.92
C ALA A 99 -4.30 3.42 16.39
N VAL A 100 -4.50 3.86 15.15
CA VAL A 100 -5.82 3.83 14.49
C VAL A 100 -6.29 2.40 14.28
N MET A 101 -5.38 1.49 13.89
CA MET A 101 -5.71 0.07 13.74
C MET A 101 -6.09 -0.57 15.07
N ALA A 102 -5.37 -0.27 16.15
CA ALA A 102 -5.68 -0.76 17.49
C ALA A 102 -7.06 -0.27 17.95
N ALA A 103 -7.34 1.03 17.79
CA ALA A 103 -8.64 1.61 18.12
C ALA A 103 -9.78 0.96 17.31
N ALA A 104 -9.61 0.82 16.00
CA ALA A 104 -10.60 0.17 15.13
C ALA A 104 -10.77 -1.33 15.44
N SER A 105 -9.70 -2.02 15.79
CA SER A 105 -9.74 -3.45 16.14
C SER A 105 -10.51 -3.67 17.45
N LEU A 106 -10.30 -2.78 18.42
CA LEU A 106 -11.02 -2.81 19.71
C LEU A 106 -12.50 -2.49 19.54
N THR A 107 -12.88 -1.53 18.68
CA THR A 107 -14.31 -1.19 18.45
C THR A 107 -15.07 -2.31 17.74
N ILE A 108 -14.39 -3.08 16.89
CA ILE A 108 -14.96 -4.27 16.23
C ILE A 108 -14.98 -5.49 17.18
N GLY A 109 -14.28 -5.42 18.32
CA GLY A 109 -14.22 -6.51 19.30
C GLY A 109 -13.22 -7.62 18.95
N LEU A 110 -12.21 -7.33 18.13
CA LEU A 110 -11.12 -8.28 17.85
C LEU A 110 -10.33 -8.58 19.13
N GLN A 111 -10.11 -9.86 19.42
CA GLN A 111 -9.37 -10.30 20.60
C GLN A 111 -8.29 -11.33 20.24
N GLY A 112 -7.28 -11.44 21.12
CA GLY A 112 -6.20 -12.42 20.98
C GLY A 112 -5.33 -12.19 19.75
N THR A 113 -4.91 -13.28 19.10
CA THR A 113 -3.94 -13.28 18.00
C THR A 113 -4.34 -12.40 16.81
N LEU A 114 -5.63 -12.31 16.48
CA LEU A 114 -6.11 -11.49 15.37
C LEU A 114 -5.85 -9.99 15.58
N LEU A 115 -6.04 -9.49 16.81
CA LEU A 115 -5.73 -8.10 17.16
C LEU A 115 -4.22 -7.82 17.06
N HIS A 116 -3.40 -8.78 17.47
CA HIS A 116 -1.95 -8.67 17.44
C HIS A 116 -1.43 -8.61 16.00
N VAL A 117 -1.92 -9.53 15.15
CA VAL A 117 -1.59 -9.55 13.71
C VAL A 117 -2.04 -8.26 13.02
N ALA A 118 -3.23 -7.74 13.32
CA ALA A 118 -3.72 -6.50 12.73
C ALA A 118 -2.83 -5.29 13.07
N ILE A 119 -2.42 -5.16 14.34
CA ILE A 119 -1.53 -4.07 14.78
C ILE A 119 -0.15 -4.19 14.13
N VAL A 120 0.44 -5.39 14.12
CA VAL A 120 1.74 -5.64 13.49
C VAL A 120 1.69 -5.35 11.99
N GLN A 121 0.62 -5.77 11.30
CA GLN A 121 0.41 -5.49 9.88
C GLN A 121 0.28 -3.99 9.61
N ALA A 122 -0.36 -3.24 10.51
CA ALA A 122 -0.44 -1.78 10.42
C ALA A 122 0.92 -1.10 10.67
N ALA A 123 1.83 -1.72 11.41
CA ALA A 123 3.19 -1.21 11.67
C ALA A 123 4.20 -1.54 10.55
N LEU A 124 3.83 -2.35 9.56
CA LEU A 124 4.70 -2.67 8.42
C LEU A 124 5.05 -1.41 7.59
N PRO A 125 6.18 -1.42 6.87
CA PRO A 125 6.58 -0.28 6.05
C PRO A 125 5.56 -0.02 4.92
N GLN A 126 5.64 1.15 4.29
CA GLN A 126 4.79 1.44 3.13
C GLN A 126 5.08 0.48 1.99
N GLY A 127 4.02 0.04 1.31
CA GLY A 127 4.15 -0.79 0.11
C GLY A 127 4.79 -0.03 -1.05
N ILE A 128 5.28 -0.78 -2.03
CA ILE A 128 5.98 -0.26 -3.22
C ILE A 128 4.97 0.30 -4.24
N VAL A 129 3.75 -0.23 -4.24
CA VAL A 129 2.67 0.15 -5.16
C VAL A 129 2.33 1.65 -5.07
N PRO A 130 2.19 2.28 -3.88
CA PRO A 130 2.08 3.74 -3.75
C PRO A 130 3.21 4.52 -4.44
N PHE A 131 4.46 4.05 -4.39
CA PHE A 131 5.57 4.68 -5.10
C PHE A 131 5.41 4.55 -6.62
N VAL A 132 5.04 3.37 -7.12
CA VAL A 132 4.76 3.16 -8.55
C VAL A 132 3.67 4.13 -9.03
N PHE A 133 2.58 4.26 -8.28
CA PHE A 133 1.52 5.22 -8.60
C PHE A 133 1.97 6.68 -8.51
N ALA A 134 2.78 7.04 -7.53
CA ALA A 134 3.31 8.39 -7.42
C ALA A 134 4.26 8.75 -8.55
N LYS A 135 5.04 7.77 -9.05
CA LYS A 135 5.88 7.92 -10.24
C LYS A 135 5.02 8.04 -11.50
N GLU A 136 4.01 7.19 -11.65
CA GLU A 136 3.09 7.19 -12.80
C GLU A 136 2.30 8.51 -12.90
N TYR A 137 1.79 9.00 -11.77
CA TYR A 137 0.98 10.22 -11.71
C TYR A 137 1.78 11.49 -11.38
N ASN A 138 3.12 11.41 -11.29
CA ASN A 138 3.99 12.52 -10.90
C ASN A 138 3.56 13.23 -9.60
N VAL A 139 3.08 12.45 -8.61
CA VAL A 139 2.65 12.97 -7.31
C VAL A 139 3.77 12.74 -6.29
N HIS A 140 4.72 13.66 -6.26
CA HIS A 140 5.81 13.70 -5.27
C HIS A 140 6.50 12.33 -5.02
N PRO A 141 7.03 11.66 -6.06
CA PRO A 141 7.64 10.34 -5.95
C PRO A 141 8.83 10.30 -4.99
N ASP A 142 9.52 11.43 -4.81
CA ASP A 142 10.69 11.60 -3.93
C ASP A 142 10.37 11.37 -2.44
N ILE A 143 9.16 11.75 -2.02
CA ILE A 143 8.70 11.59 -0.63
C ILE A 143 8.45 10.11 -0.36
N LEU A 144 7.77 9.46 -1.31
CA LEU A 144 7.37 8.06 -1.21
C LEU A 144 8.57 7.12 -1.36
N SER A 145 9.53 7.41 -2.24
CA SER A 145 10.77 6.61 -2.33
C SER A 145 11.55 6.64 -1.02
N THR A 146 11.74 7.83 -0.44
CA THR A 146 12.41 8.01 0.85
C THR A 146 11.63 7.29 1.96
N ALA A 147 10.31 7.48 2.03
CA ALA A 147 9.47 6.87 3.06
C ALA A 147 9.43 5.34 2.97
N VAL A 148 9.43 4.75 1.77
CA VAL A 148 9.44 3.29 1.61
C VAL A 148 10.79 2.70 2.04
N ILE A 149 11.91 3.29 1.65
CA ILE A 149 13.25 2.74 1.95
C ILE A 149 13.61 2.90 3.42
N PHE A 150 13.52 4.13 3.94
CA PHE A 150 13.73 4.36 5.37
C PHE A 150 12.66 3.65 6.20
N GLY A 151 11.43 3.57 5.67
CA GLY A 151 10.36 2.72 6.18
C GLY A 151 10.83 1.30 6.37
N MET A 152 11.39 0.67 5.34
CA MET A 152 11.88 -0.71 5.43
C MET A 152 13.03 -0.88 6.42
N LEU A 153 14.00 0.05 6.46
CA LEU A 153 15.12 0.00 7.40
C LEU A 153 14.67 0.13 8.86
N ILE A 154 13.75 1.06 9.12
CA ILE A 154 13.24 1.36 10.47
C ILE A 154 12.11 0.39 10.87
N ALA A 155 11.44 -0.23 9.91
CA ALA A 155 10.37 -1.18 10.18
C ALA A 155 10.87 -2.38 10.97
N LEU A 156 12.02 -2.98 10.62
CA LEU A 156 12.53 -4.16 11.34
C LEU A 156 12.66 -3.94 12.86
N PRO A 157 13.35 -2.90 13.36
CA PRO A 157 13.41 -2.65 14.79
C PRO A 157 12.06 -2.29 15.39
N ILE A 158 11.22 -1.50 14.69
CA ILE A 158 9.90 -1.12 15.20
C ILE A 158 8.96 -2.31 15.31
N THR A 159 8.90 -3.18 14.29
CA THR A 159 8.05 -4.37 14.29
C THR A 159 8.52 -5.34 15.36
N LEU A 160 9.83 -5.44 15.61
CA LEU A 160 10.37 -6.26 16.69
C LEU A 160 9.95 -5.72 18.07
N VAL A 161 9.98 -4.39 18.26
CA VAL A 161 9.49 -3.76 19.48
C VAL A 161 7.99 -4.01 19.67
N TYR A 162 7.18 -3.90 18.61
CA TYR A 162 5.76 -4.24 18.68
C TYR A 162 5.54 -5.72 18.98
N TYR A 163 6.34 -6.61 18.38
CA TYR A 163 6.27 -8.05 18.62
C TYR A 163 6.53 -8.38 20.10
N ILE A 164 7.59 -7.80 20.69
CA ILE A 164 7.93 -7.96 22.11
C ILE A 164 6.86 -7.33 23.01
N ALA A 165 6.39 -6.12 22.71
CA ALA A 165 5.40 -5.41 23.51
C ALA A 165 4.03 -6.10 23.51
N LEU A 166 3.69 -6.75 22.41
CA LEU A 166 2.46 -7.53 22.25
C LEU A 166 2.61 -8.97 22.78
N GLY A 167 3.79 -9.39 23.25
CA GLY A 167 4.00 -10.69 23.90
C GLY A 167 3.74 -11.91 23.01
N ILE A 168 3.92 -11.75 21.69
CA ILE A 168 3.93 -12.84 20.70
C ILE A 168 5.34 -13.46 20.68
#